data_AF-A0A2J0LDM5-F1
#
_entry.id   AF-A0A2J0LDM5-F1
#
_cell.length_a   1.000
_cell.length_b   1.000
_cell.length_c   1.000
_cell.angle_alpha   90.00
_cell.angle_beta   90.00
_cell.angle_gamma   90.00
#
_symmetry.space_group_name_H-M   'P 1'
#
loop_
_entity.id
_entity.type
_entity.pdbx_description
1 polymer ?
#
loop_
_entity_poly.entity_id
_entity_poly.type
_entity_poly.pdbx_seq_one_letter_code
_entity_poly.pdbx_strand_id
1 'polypeptide(L)'
;MHLVWIKCTGEQWCPLLTVNLAHSHFDGLEGVYIIWHGQPDPAVVYVGQGNIRDRLTQHRQDPAILAYEKQILYVTWTRVSSEYRDGIERFLAESWKPKVGHSYPSATLIQVNSPWQKEQT
;
A
#
# COMPACT_ATOMS: atom_id res chain seq x y z
N MET A 1 -1.66 -10.57 12.99
CA MET A 1 -1.09 -11.35 11.86
C MET A 1 0.22 -10.72 11.44
N HIS A 2 1.20 -11.50 10.99
CA HIS A 2 2.47 -10.96 10.47
C HIS A 2 2.48 -11.05 8.94
N LEU A 3 2.79 -9.93 8.29
CA LEU A 3 2.84 -9.75 6.83
C LEU A 3 4.26 -9.42 6.38
N VAL A 4 4.62 -9.93 5.20
CA VAL A 4 5.86 -9.58 4.52
C VAL A 4 5.57 -8.46 3.53
N TRP A 5 6.09 -7.27 3.81
CA TRP A 5 5.89 -6.07 2.99
C TRP A 5 6.98 -5.97 1.92
N ILE A 6 6.57 -5.88 0.66
CA ILE A 6 7.49 -5.91 -0.48
C ILE A 6 8.21 -4.59 -0.65
N LYS A 7 9.53 -4.68 -0.86
CA LYS A 7 10.40 -3.60 -1.33
C LYS A 7 10.92 -3.91 -2.73
N CYS A 8 11.40 -2.88 -3.40
CA CYS A 8 12.09 -3.00 -4.67
C CYS A 8 13.54 -3.48 -4.46
N THR A 9 14.19 -3.86 -5.56
CA THR A 9 15.58 -4.33 -5.56
C THR A 9 16.50 -3.40 -4.77
N GLY A 10 17.39 -4.00 -3.97
CA GLY A 10 18.30 -3.25 -3.09
C GLY A 10 17.66 -2.77 -1.79
N GLU A 11 16.57 -3.39 -1.35
CA GLU A 11 15.86 -3.05 -0.09
C GLU A 11 15.32 -1.62 -0.06
N GLN A 12 15.02 -1.07 -1.24
CA GLN A 12 14.52 0.30 -1.40
C GLN A 12 13.00 0.31 -1.55
N TRP A 13 12.36 1.38 -1.08
CA TRP A 13 10.93 1.58 -1.30
C TRP A 13 10.65 1.82 -2.79
N CYS A 14 9.62 1.16 -3.31
CA CYS A 14 9.26 1.26 -4.72
C CYS A 14 8.61 2.61 -5.02
N PRO A 15 9.11 3.42 -5.97
CA PRO A 15 8.41 4.62 -6.37
C PRO A 15 7.13 4.25 -7.15
N LEU A 16 6.00 4.79 -6.73
CA LEU A 16 4.67 4.44 -7.28
C LEU A 16 4.61 4.65 -8.79
N LEU A 17 5.18 5.74 -9.30
CA LEU A 17 5.06 6.13 -10.71
C LEU A 17 5.97 5.33 -11.64
N THR A 18 7.06 4.74 -11.14
CA THR A 18 8.10 4.11 -11.97
C THR A 18 8.27 2.61 -11.74
N VAL A 19 7.71 2.03 -10.68
CA VAL A 19 7.75 0.57 -10.46
C VAL A 19 7.19 -0.18 -11.68
N ASN A 20 7.86 -1.24 -12.14
CA ASN A 20 7.43 -1.95 -13.34
C ASN A 20 6.24 -2.87 -13.06
N LEU A 21 5.01 -2.35 -13.18
CA LEU A 21 3.77 -3.11 -12.97
C LEU A 21 3.52 -4.19 -14.04
N ALA A 22 4.23 -4.13 -15.18
CA ALA A 22 4.17 -5.16 -16.23
C ALA A 22 5.06 -6.37 -15.93
N HIS A 23 5.87 -6.34 -14.86
CA HIS A 23 6.66 -7.49 -14.43
C HIS A 23 5.77 -8.65 -13.99
N SER A 24 6.20 -9.89 -14.24
CA SER A 24 5.45 -11.12 -13.93
C SER A 24 5.17 -11.33 -12.44
N HIS A 25 5.95 -10.68 -11.56
CA HIS A 25 5.68 -10.60 -10.12
C HIS A 25 4.23 -10.18 -9.79
N PHE A 26 3.63 -9.35 -10.63
CA PHE A 26 2.27 -8.87 -10.42
C PHE A 26 1.18 -9.77 -11.04
N ASP A 27 1.55 -10.85 -11.73
CA ASP A 27 0.57 -11.76 -12.35
C ASP A 27 -0.26 -12.48 -11.28
N GLY A 28 -1.58 -12.23 -11.28
CA GLY A 28 -2.50 -12.79 -10.28
C GLY A 28 -2.16 -12.38 -8.84
N LEU A 29 -1.42 -11.27 -8.67
CA LEU A 29 -1.06 -10.78 -7.35
C LEU A 29 -2.21 -9.98 -6.76
N GLU A 30 -2.81 -10.56 -5.73
CA GLU A 30 -3.84 -9.89 -4.94
C GLU A 30 -3.43 -9.76 -3.48
N GLY A 31 -3.84 -8.67 -2.86
CA GLY A 31 -3.61 -8.45 -1.44
C GLY A 31 -3.88 -7.01 -1.03
N VAL A 32 -3.04 -6.50 -0.12
CA VAL A 32 -3.16 -5.15 0.46
C VAL A 32 -1.93 -4.32 0.08
N TYR A 33 -2.13 -3.03 -0.14
CA TYR A 33 -1.06 -2.09 -0.47
C TYR A 33 -1.22 -0.75 0.26
N ILE A 34 -0.11 -0.04 0.38
CA ILE A 34 -0.02 1.27 1.00
C ILE A 34 0.71 2.19 0.02
N ILE A 35 0.16 3.37 -0.22
CA ILE A 35 0.81 4.48 -0.93
C ILE A 35 1.13 5.55 0.10
N TRP A 36 2.35 6.07 0.11
CA TRP A 36 2.77 7.12 1.04
C TRP A 36 3.82 8.02 0.39
N HIS A 37 4.11 9.16 1.03
CA HIS A 37 5.31 9.93 0.74
C HIS A 37 6.19 9.99 2.00
N GLY A 38 7.51 10.06 1.79
CA GLY A 38 8.49 10.00 2.89
C GLY A 38 8.94 11.36 3.41
N GLN A 39 8.77 12.44 2.65
CA GLN A 39 9.30 13.77 2.97
C GLN A 39 8.34 14.86 2.43
N PRO A 40 8.41 16.11 2.93
CA PRO A 40 9.14 16.54 4.13
C PRO A 40 8.51 16.03 5.45
N ASP A 41 7.25 15.62 5.42
CA ASP A 41 6.51 15.03 6.54
C ASP A 41 5.96 13.66 6.09
N PRO A 42 6.44 12.52 6.60
CA PRO A 42 5.99 11.22 6.16
C PRO A 42 4.49 11.00 6.43
N ALA A 43 3.72 10.66 5.39
CA ALA A 43 2.29 10.40 5.57
C ALA A 43 1.77 9.35 4.59
N VAL A 44 0.84 8.52 5.08
CA VAL A 44 0.07 7.60 4.26
C VAL A 44 -0.92 8.38 3.42
N VAL A 45 -0.83 8.21 2.10
CA VAL A 45 -1.72 8.83 1.13
C VAL A 45 -2.94 7.95 0.91
N TYR A 46 -2.74 6.64 0.74
CA TYR A 46 -3.83 5.72 0.45
C TYR A 46 -3.52 4.31 1.00
N VAL A 47 -4.56 3.61 1.44
CA VAL A 47 -4.52 2.18 1.75
C VAL A 47 -5.60 1.51 0.92
N GLY A 48 -5.28 0.38 0.30
CA GLY A 48 -6.27 -0.37 -0.43
C GLY A 48 -5.93 -1.84 -0.58
N GLN A 49 -6.84 -2.56 -1.23
CA GLN A 49 -6.71 -3.98 -1.54
C GLN A 49 -7.28 -4.35 -2.91
N GLY A 50 -7.06 -5.61 -3.30
CA GLY A 50 -7.52 -6.23 -4.55
C GLY A 50 -6.34 -6.69 -5.41
N ASN A 51 -6.57 -6.75 -6.73
CA ASN A 51 -5.51 -6.99 -7.71
C ASN A 51 -4.52 -5.83 -7.72
N ILE A 52 -3.27 -6.09 -7.33
CA ILE A 52 -2.28 -5.04 -7.08
C ILE A 52 -1.93 -4.30 -8.38
N ARG A 53 -1.77 -5.01 -9.51
CA ARG A 53 -1.45 -4.38 -10.81
C ARG A 53 -2.53 -3.38 -11.21
N ASP A 54 -3.77 -3.83 -11.21
CA ASP A 54 -4.89 -3.04 -11.73
C ASP A 54 -5.13 -1.82 -10.85
N ARG A 55 -5.11 -2.02 -9.52
CA ARG A 55 -5.35 -0.94 -8.55
C ARG A 55 -4.25 0.12 -8.60
N LEU A 56 -2.98 -0.27 -8.64
CA LEU A 56 -1.88 0.69 -8.74
C LEU A 56 -1.86 1.40 -10.11
N THR A 57 -2.28 0.73 -11.18
CA THR A 57 -2.43 1.36 -12.50
C THR A 57 -3.49 2.45 -12.49
N GLN A 58 -4.63 2.22 -11.83
CA GLN A 58 -5.68 3.22 -11.64
C GLN A 58 -5.16 4.41 -10.82
N HIS A 59 -4.46 4.14 -9.71
CA HIS A 59 -3.93 5.19 -8.83
C HIS A 59 -2.86 6.07 -9.46
N ARG A 60 -2.15 5.60 -10.49
CA ARG A 60 -1.25 6.43 -11.31
C ARG A 60 -1.96 7.49 -12.14
N GLN A 61 -3.29 7.43 -12.22
CA GLN A 61 -4.11 8.35 -12.97
C GLN A 61 -5.08 9.12 -12.07
N ASP A 62 -5.11 8.83 -10.76
CA ASP A 62 -6.01 9.46 -9.80
C ASP A 62 -5.48 10.85 -9.39
N PRO A 63 -6.18 11.95 -9.74
CA PRO A 63 -5.75 13.30 -9.38
C PRO A 63 -5.60 13.52 -7.87
N ALA A 64 -6.39 12.84 -7.03
CA ALA A 64 -6.32 12.98 -5.58
C ALA A 64 -5.02 12.39 -5.02
N ILE A 65 -4.52 11.31 -5.61
CA ILE A 65 -3.23 10.72 -5.26
C ILE A 65 -2.09 11.54 -5.87
N LEU A 66 -2.21 11.90 -7.15
CA LEU A 66 -1.17 12.67 -7.86
C LEU A 66 -0.95 14.08 -7.30
N ALA A 67 -1.91 14.63 -6.53
CA ALA A 67 -1.70 15.85 -5.76
C ALA A 67 -0.46 15.82 -4.84
N TYR A 68 0.05 14.62 -4.51
CA TYR A 68 1.22 14.38 -3.66
C TYR A 68 2.48 13.97 -4.44
N GLU A 69 2.49 14.05 -5.78
CA GLU A 69 3.62 13.57 -6.59
C GLU A 69 4.94 14.30 -6.29
N LYS A 70 4.87 15.59 -5.93
CA LYS A 70 6.05 16.43 -5.62
C LYS A 70 6.79 15.97 -4.36
N GLN A 71 6.12 15.23 -3.48
CA GLN A 71 6.69 14.64 -2.27
C GLN A 71 7.35 13.26 -2.51
N ILE A 72 7.32 12.79 -3.76
CA ILE A 72 7.72 11.44 -4.19
C ILE A 72 6.83 10.39 -3.53
N LEU A 73 5.93 9.82 -4.35
CA LEU A 73 5.06 8.74 -3.93
C LEU A 73 5.79 7.41 -3.98
N TYR A 74 5.72 6.67 -2.88
CA TYR A 74 6.17 5.30 -2.75
C TYR A 74 4.99 4.35 -2.57
N VAL A 75 5.24 3.08 -2.84
CA VAL A 75 4.29 2.00 -2.65
C VAL A 75 4.96 0.73 -2.11
N THR A 76 4.22 -0.02 -1.32
CA THR A 76 4.54 -1.36 -0.82
C THR A 76 3.25 -2.15 -0.80
N TRP A 77 3.37 -3.46 -0.92
CA TRP A 77 2.23 -4.37 -0.96
C TRP A 77 2.60 -5.69 -0.34
N THR A 78 1.59 -6.51 -0.09
CA THR A 78 1.75 -7.85 0.44
C THR A 78 0.60 -8.73 -0.05
N ARG A 79 0.90 -10.02 -0.30
CA ARG A 79 -0.11 -10.97 -0.77
C ARG A 79 -1.01 -11.36 0.39
N VAL A 80 -2.32 -11.24 0.20
CA VAL A 80 -3.33 -11.55 1.24
C VAL A 80 -4.51 -12.25 0.58
N SER A 81 -4.99 -13.34 1.17
CA SER A 81 -6.21 -14.02 0.72
C SER A 81 -7.46 -13.18 1.00
N SER A 82 -8.48 -13.30 0.17
CA SER A 82 -9.67 -12.42 0.16
C SER A 82 -10.36 -12.27 1.50
N GLU A 83 -10.41 -13.34 2.30
CA GLU A 83 -11.08 -13.42 3.59
C GLU A 83 -10.47 -12.53 4.67
N TYR A 84 -9.23 -12.04 4.49
CA TYR A 84 -8.56 -11.18 5.46
C TYR A 84 -8.42 -9.73 5.01
N ARG A 85 -8.60 -9.42 3.72
CA ARG A 85 -8.24 -8.11 3.16
C ARG A 85 -9.03 -6.98 3.79
N ASP A 86 -10.34 -7.15 3.96
CA ASP A 86 -11.23 -6.13 4.50
C ASP A 86 -10.83 -5.73 5.92
N GLY A 87 -10.54 -6.71 6.78
CA GLY A 87 -10.14 -6.47 8.16
C GLY A 87 -8.78 -5.79 8.29
N ILE A 88 -7.84 -6.10 7.38
CA ILE A 88 -6.51 -5.48 7.34
C ILE A 88 -6.58 -4.07 6.77
N GLU A 89 -7.25 -3.87 5.64
CA GLU A 89 -7.43 -2.55 5.02
C GLU A 89 -8.03 -1.58 6.03
N ARG A 90 -9.10 -2.00 6.73
CA ARG A 90 -9.72 -1.21 7.79
C ARG A 90 -8.76 -0.90 8.94
N PHE A 91 -8.02 -1.90 9.43
CA PHE A 91 -7.05 -1.69 10.51
C PHE A 91 -5.96 -0.69 10.15
N LEU A 92 -5.38 -0.80 8.95
CA LEU A 92 -4.34 0.10 8.48
C LEU A 92 -4.88 1.52 8.26
N ALA A 93 -6.08 1.63 7.71
CA ALA A 93 -6.76 2.90 7.50
C ALA A 93 -7.08 3.62 8.82
N GLU A 94 -7.62 2.92 9.82
CA GLU A 94 -7.88 3.50 11.15
C GLU A 94 -6.58 3.90 11.86
N SER A 95 -5.51 3.12 11.66
CA SER A 95 -4.20 3.38 12.29
C SER A 95 -3.51 4.61 11.74
N TRP A 96 -3.57 4.84 10.42
CA TRP A 96 -2.77 5.89 9.77
C TRP A 96 -3.55 7.06 9.20
N LYS A 97 -4.88 6.96 9.12
CA LYS A 97 -5.78 8.00 8.60
C LYS A 97 -5.29 8.54 7.23
N PRO A 98 -5.34 7.71 6.18
CA PRO A 98 -4.87 8.08 4.85
C PRO A 98 -5.43 9.42 4.37
N LYS A 99 -4.60 10.18 3.64
CA LYS A 99 -5.01 11.49 3.09
C LYS A 99 -6.13 11.37 2.03
N VAL A 100 -6.21 10.22 1.36
CA VAL A 100 -7.16 9.91 0.29
C VAL A 100 -7.87 8.60 0.63
N GLY A 101 -9.17 8.53 0.31
CA GLY A 101 -10.03 7.40 0.65
C GLY A 101 -10.61 7.57 2.05
N HIS A 102 -11.93 7.72 2.15
CA HIS A 102 -12.62 7.95 3.42
C HIS A 102 -13.62 6.85 3.76
N SER A 103 -13.75 5.84 2.89
CA SER A 103 -14.64 4.70 3.05
C SER A 103 -13.82 3.42 3.01
N TYR A 104 -13.91 2.63 4.08
CA TYR A 104 -13.21 1.35 4.23
C TYR A 104 -14.23 0.24 4.51
N PRO A 105 -13.91 -1.02 4.22
CA PRO A 105 -14.83 -2.13 4.47
C PRO A 105 -15.30 -2.19 5.92
N SER A 106 -16.59 -2.47 6.12
CA SER A 106 -17.14 -2.75 7.44
C SER A 106 -16.83 -4.20 7.82
N ALA A 107 -15.65 -4.42 8.37
CA ALA A 107 -15.17 -5.75 8.80
C ALA A 107 -14.50 -5.70 10.18
N THR A 108 -14.34 -6.86 10.83
CA THR A 108 -13.55 -6.97 12.07
C THR A 108 -12.08 -6.65 11.78
N LEU A 109 -11.47 -5.80 12.62
CA LEU A 109 -10.08 -5.39 12.46
C LEU A 109 -9.13 -6.59 12.56
N ILE A 110 -8.19 -6.69 11.62
CA ILE A 110 -7.10 -7.66 11.66
C ILE A 110 -5.80 -6.87 11.78
N GLN A 111 -5.24 -6.86 12.99
CA GLN A 111 -3.98 -6.18 13.27
C GLN A 111 -2.81 -6.83 12.52
N VAL A 112 -1.95 -6.00 11.93
CA VAL A 112 -0.74 -6.39 11.21
C VAL A 112 0.47 -5.54 11.60
N ASN A 113 1.68 -6.03 11.33
CA ASN A 113 2.93 -5.28 11.52
C ASN A 113 3.07 -4.13 10.52
N SER A 114 3.82 -3.11 10.92
CA SER A 114 4.12 -1.94 10.08
C SER A 114 5.18 -2.30 9.01
N PRO A 115 5.04 -1.81 7.76
CA PRO A 115 6.09 -1.98 6.74
C PRO A 115 7.40 -1.29 7.14
N TRP A 116 7.36 -0.27 7.99
CA TRP A 116 8.54 0.52 8.39
C TRP A 116 9.17 0.06 9.71
N GLN A 117 8.62 -0.96 10.37
CA GLN A 117 9.29 -1.56 11.51
C GLN A 117 10.56 -2.27 11.06
N LYS A 118 11.69 -1.98 11.72
CA LYS A 118 12.89 -2.80 11.57
C LYS A 118 12.61 -4.15 12.23
N GLU A 119 12.91 -5.24 11.53
CA GLU A 119 13.02 -6.54 12.18
C GLU A 119 14.10 -6.42 13.26
N GLN A 120 13.76 -6.79 14.50
CA GLN A 120 14.75 -6.87 15.56
C GLN A 120 15.59 -8.12 15.30
N THR A 121 16.77 -7.94 14.71
CA THR A 121 17.85 -8.94 14.72
C THR A 121 18.47 -9.04 16.10
#